data_AF-A0A7K9I3E1-F1
#
_entry.id   AF-A0A7K9I3E1-F1
#
_cell.length_a   1.000
_cell.length_b   1.000
_cell.length_c   1.000
_cell.angle_alpha   90.00
_cell.angle_beta   90.00
_cell.angle_gamma   90.00
#
_symmetry.space_group_name_H-M   'P 1'
#
loop_
_entity.id
_entity.type
_entity.pdbx_description
1 polymer ?
#
loop_
_entity_poly.entity_id
_entity_poly.type
_entity_poly.pdbx_seq_one_letter_code
_entity_poly.pdbx_strand_id
1 'polypeptide(L)'
;QMKKQCDQKLLIRMKTECVPCALNFATQCPAGYTKMTNGTGIPDCRYYLEIKTHTLSFPGCRHHCVKEFEHPECCQGYWGPDCMGK
;
A
#
# COMPACT_ATOMS: atom_id res chain seq x y z
N GLN A 1 -6.92 -0.32 36.34
CA GLN A 1 -5.57 -0.16 35.78
C GLN A 1 -5.67 0.64 34.50
N MET A 2 -4.89 1.71 34.32
CA MET A 2 -4.90 2.51 33.10
C MET A 2 -3.91 1.92 32.11
N LYS A 3 -4.32 1.70 30.85
CA LYS A 3 -3.45 1.18 29.79
C LYS A 3 -2.37 2.23 29.49
N LYS A 4 -1.09 1.85 29.49
CA LYS A 4 0.05 2.75 29.19
C LYS A 4 0.40 2.77 27.70
N GLN A 5 0.09 1.67 27.02
CA GLN A 5 0.34 1.46 25.60
C GLN A 5 -0.97 1.57 24.81
N CYS A 6 -0.99 2.48 23.85
CA CYS A 6 -2.12 2.82 22.99
C CYS A 6 -1.71 2.66 21.53
N ASP A 7 -1.28 1.45 21.15
CA ASP A 7 -0.88 1.12 19.79
C ASP A 7 -1.92 1.61 18.78
N GLN A 8 -1.43 2.27 17.74
CA GLN A 8 -2.27 2.79 16.67
C GLN A 8 -2.21 1.87 15.47
N LYS A 9 -3.38 1.56 14.91
CA LYS A 9 -3.49 0.83 13.65
C LYS A 9 -3.32 1.81 12.49
N LEU A 10 -2.19 1.73 11.80
CA LEU A 10 -1.92 2.49 10.59
C LEU A 10 -2.26 1.63 9.35
N LEU A 11 -3.01 2.21 8.41
CA LEU A 11 -3.28 1.60 7.12
C LEU A 11 -2.36 2.19 6.05
N ILE A 12 -1.38 1.42 5.63
CA ILE A 12 -0.47 1.77 4.54
C ILE A 12 -1.13 1.38 3.23
N ARG A 13 -1.33 2.37 2.34
CA ARG A 13 -1.92 2.18 1.01
C ARG A 13 -0.83 2.29 -0.05
N MET A 14 -0.82 1.35 -0.98
CA MET A 14 0.06 1.41 -2.14
C MET A 14 -0.66 0.93 -3.40
N LYS A 15 -0.02 1.14 -4.55
CA LYS A 15 -0.50 0.66 -5.84
C LYS A 15 0.58 -0.18 -6.49
N THR A 16 0.17 -1.20 -7.24
CA THR A 16 1.11 -1.99 -8.06
C THR A 16 1.62 -1.16 -9.23
N GLU A 17 2.65 -1.67 -9.90
CA GLU A 17 3.09 -1.16 -11.19
C GLU A 17 1.94 -1.11 -12.19
N CYS A 18 2.02 -0.14 -13.11
CA CYS A 18 1.05 -0.02 -14.19
C CYS A 18 1.40 -0.99 -15.31
N VAL A 19 0.46 -1.87 -15.65
CA VAL A 19 0.66 -2.90 -16.67
C VAL A 19 -0.54 -2.93 -17.63
N PRO A 20 -0.44 -3.61 -18.79
CA PRO A 20 -1.60 -3.83 -19.64
C PRO A 20 -2.74 -4.48 -18.85
N CYS A 21 -3.96 -3.92 -18.92
CA CYS A 21 -5.10 -4.42 -18.13
C CYS A 21 -5.40 -5.90 -18.37
N ALA A 22 -5.21 -6.39 -19.60
CA ALA A 22 -5.38 -7.79 -19.96
C ALA A 22 -4.41 -8.74 -19.23
N LEU A 23 -3.28 -8.23 -18.72
CA LEU A 23 -2.27 -9.01 -18.00
C LEU A 23 -2.33 -8.78 -16.48
N ASN A 24 -3.12 -7.80 -16.01
CA ASN A 24 -3.09 -7.38 -14.61
C ASN A 24 -3.84 -8.34 -13.66
N PHE A 25 -4.62 -9.30 -14.18
CA PHE A 25 -5.39 -10.24 -13.37
C PHE A 25 -4.50 -11.08 -12.43
N ALA A 26 -3.29 -11.45 -12.90
CA ALA A 26 -2.34 -12.25 -12.16
C ALA A 26 -1.42 -11.43 -11.23
N THR A 27 -1.42 -10.10 -11.35
CA THR A 27 -0.56 -9.21 -10.56
C THR A 27 -0.89 -9.34 -9.08
N GLN A 28 0.10 -9.63 -8.24
CA GLN A 28 -0.10 -9.74 -6.79
C GLN A 28 0.40 -8.49 -6.08
N CYS A 29 -0.17 -8.22 -4.90
CA CYS A 29 0.39 -7.21 -4.00
C CYS A 29 1.70 -7.73 -3.38
N PRO A 30 2.62 -6.84 -2.97
CA PRO A 30 3.82 -7.25 -2.26
C PRO A 30 3.51 -8.03 -0.97
N ALA A 31 4.48 -8.79 -0.48
CA ALA A 31 4.31 -9.59 0.73
C ALA A 31 3.79 -8.77 1.93
N GLY A 32 2.76 -9.28 2.58
CA GLY A 32 2.11 -8.63 3.71
C GLY A 32 1.11 -7.52 3.33
N TYR A 33 0.86 -7.28 2.05
CA TYR A 33 -0.23 -6.43 1.59
C TYR A 33 -1.41 -7.26 1.06
N THR A 34 -2.61 -6.81 1.37
CA THR A 34 -3.89 -7.35 0.88
C THR A 34 -4.34 -6.58 -0.36
N LYS A 35 -4.75 -7.31 -1.40
CA LYS A 35 -5.32 -6.73 -2.63
C LYS A 35 -6.76 -6.25 -2.38
N MET A 36 -7.02 -4.97 -2.65
CA MET A 36 -8.34 -4.34 -2.43
C MET A 36 -9.22 -4.25 -3.68
N THR A 37 -8.61 -4.43 -4.85
CA THR A 37 -9.28 -4.29 -6.15
C THR A 37 -9.34 -5.63 -6.85
N ASN A 38 -10.45 -5.93 -7.52
CA ASN A 38 -10.70 -7.21 -8.18
C ASN A 38 -10.48 -7.13 -9.70
N GLY A 39 -10.62 -8.27 -10.38
CA GLY A 39 -10.53 -8.36 -11.84
C GLY A 39 -9.19 -7.86 -12.38
N THR A 40 -9.23 -6.97 -13.37
CA THR A 40 -8.05 -6.36 -13.97
C THR A 40 -7.53 -5.14 -13.21
N GLY A 41 -8.13 -4.75 -12.08
CA GLY A 41 -7.73 -3.58 -11.31
C GLY A 41 -8.36 -2.27 -11.81
N ILE A 42 -7.73 -1.15 -11.50
CA ILE A 42 -8.25 0.19 -11.81
C ILE A 42 -7.48 0.77 -13.00
N PRO A 43 -8.17 1.26 -14.05
CA PRO A 43 -7.55 1.89 -15.21
C PRO A 43 -7.19 3.36 -14.96
N ASP A 44 -6.41 3.63 -13.90
CA ASP A 44 -6.02 4.99 -13.46
C ASP A 44 -4.53 5.28 -13.70
N CYS A 45 -3.89 4.58 -14.64
CA CYS A 45 -2.46 4.70 -14.90
C CYS A 45 -2.10 4.52 -16.37
N ARG A 46 -0.85 4.85 -16.71
CA ARG A 46 -0.27 4.60 -18.03
C ARG A 46 1.06 3.87 -17.87
N TYR A 47 1.34 2.94 -18.78
CA TYR A 47 2.63 2.29 -18.90
C TYR A 47 3.32 2.74 -20.19
N TYR A 48 4.64 2.62 -20.23
CA TYR A 48 5.45 3.16 -21.31
C TYR A 48 6.25 2.03 -21.97
N LEU A 49 6.32 2.05 -23.30
CA LEU A 49 7.14 1.14 -24.10
C LEU A 49 8.12 1.95 -24.93
N GLU A 50 9.38 1.55 -24.90
CA GLU A 50 10.43 2.14 -25.72
C GLU A 50 10.55 1.38 -27.05
N ILE A 51 10.40 2.11 -28.15
CA ILE A 51 10.56 1.58 -29.50
C ILE A 51 11.59 2.46 -30.22
N LYS A 52 12.80 1.92 -30.38
CA LYS A 52 13.96 2.65 -30.93
C LYS A 52 14.21 3.95 -30.14
N THR A 53 13.95 5.09 -30.76
CA THR A 53 14.14 6.43 -30.18
C THR A 53 12.84 7.07 -29.67
N HIS A 54 11.73 6.33 -29.68
CA HIS A 54 10.42 6.83 -29.26
C HIS A 54 9.93 6.11 -28.01
N THR A 55 9.34 6.86 -27.10
CA THR A 55 8.60 6.31 -25.95
C THR A 55 7.11 6.45 -26.22
N LEU A 56 6.41 5.33 -26.31
CA LEU A 56 4.95 5.29 -26.45
C LEU A 56 4.30 5.14 -25.09
N SER A 57 3.17 5.81 -24.89
CA SER A 57 2.41 5.77 -23.65
C SER A 57 1.06 5.13 -23.88
N PHE A 58 0.73 4.10 -23.09
CA PHE A 58 -0.50 3.32 -23.22
C PHE A 58 -1.32 3.34 -21.94
N PRO A 59 -2.66 3.33 -22.02
CA PRO A 59 -3.51 3.16 -20.84
C PRO A 59 -3.27 1.79 -20.23
N GLY A 60 -3.08 1.75 -18.91
CA GLY A 60 -2.88 0.52 -18.17
C GLY A 60 -3.77 0.44 -16.93
N CYS A 61 -3.68 -0.68 -16.25
CA CYS A 61 -4.34 -0.91 -14.98
C CYS A 61 -3.32 -1.22 -13.89
N ARG A 62 -3.70 -0.95 -12.64
CA ARG A 62 -2.96 -1.34 -11.44
C ARG A 62 -3.92 -1.73 -10.33
N HIS A 63 -3.44 -2.53 -9.38
CA HIS A 63 -4.20 -2.88 -8.19
C HIS A 63 -3.89 -1.94 -7.04
N HIS A 64 -4.89 -1.67 -6.20
CA HIS A 64 -4.68 -1.03 -4.90
C HIS A 64 -4.45 -2.10 -3.84
N CYS A 65 -3.46 -1.86 -3.00
CA CYS A 65 -3.00 -2.79 -1.97
C CYS A 65 -2.97 -2.07 -0.62
N VAL A 66 -3.30 -2.79 0.45
CA VAL A 66 -3.28 -2.25 1.82
C VAL A 66 -2.52 -3.16 2.76
N LYS A 67 -1.81 -2.58 3.72
CA LYS A 67 -1.20 -3.29 4.83
C LYS A 67 -1.56 -2.58 6.13
N GLU A 68 -2.06 -3.34 7.09
CA GLU A 68 -2.24 -2.85 8.45
C GLU A 68 -0.92 -3.00 9.19
N PHE A 69 -0.49 -1.93 9.83
CA PHE A 69 0.71 -1.86 10.64
C PHE A 69 0.33 -1.33 12.02
N GLU A 70 0.66 -2.07 13.06
CA GLU A 70 0.51 -1.60 14.43
C GLU A 70 1.73 -0.75 14.78
N HIS A 71 1.50 0.56 14.91
CA HIS A 71 2.50 1.50 15.35
C HIS A 71 2.50 1.53 16.88
N PRO A 72 3.59 1.11 17.55
CA PRO A 72 3.66 1.15 19.00
C PRO A 72 3.63 2.60 19.47
N GLU A 73 2.60 2.94 20.23
CA GLU A 73 2.37 4.30 20.69
C GLU A 73 2.03 4.30 22.17
N CYS A 74 2.56 5.31 22.87
CA CYS A 74 2.24 5.50 24.26
C CYS A 74 0.98 6.34 24.41
N CYS A 75 0.15 5.99 25.38
CA CYS A 75 -1.03 6.81 25.68
C CYS A 75 -0.59 8.20 26.15
N GLN A 76 -1.50 9.19 26.06
CA GLN A 76 -1.19 10.57 26.45
C GLN A 76 -0.61 10.65 27.88
N GLY A 77 0.58 11.24 27.99
CA GLY A 77 1.31 11.39 29.25
C GLY A 77 2.36 10.32 29.52
N TYR A 78 2.50 9.32 28.65
CA TYR A 78 3.57 8.31 28.68
C TYR A 78 4.51 8.47 27.47
N TRP A 79 5.77 8.09 27.61
CA TRP A 79 6.83 8.26 26.61
C TRP A 79 7.93 7.20 26.74
N GLY A 80 8.75 7.07 25.70
CA GLY A 80 9.83 6.08 25.65
C GLY A 80 9.36 4.66 25.34
N PRO A 81 10.29 3.71 25.15
CA PRO A 81 9.97 2.35 24.70
C PRO A 81 9.09 1.57 25.68
N ASP A 82 9.17 1.88 26.97
CA ASP A 82 8.39 1.23 28.03
C ASP A 82 7.13 2.02 28.42
N CYS A 83 6.79 3.08 27.67
CA CYS A 83 5.72 4.02 28.00
C CYS A 83 5.78 4.46 29.47
N MET A 84 6.94 5.02 29.85
CA MET A 84 7.18 5.62 31.16
C MET A 84 6.58 7.02 31.21
N GLY A 85 6.15 7.46 32.38
CA GLY A 85 5.45 8.72 32.54
C GLY A 85 4.11 8.52 33.20
N LYS A 86 3.39 9.63 33.32
CA LYS A 86 2.23 9.88 34.16
C LYS A 86 2.24 9.25 35.55
#